data_AF-G3R2T7-F1
#
_entry.id   AF-G3R2T7-F1
#
_cell.length_a   1.000
_cell.length_b   1.000
_cell.length_c   1.000
_cell.angle_alpha   90.00
_cell.angle_beta   90.00
_cell.angle_gamma   90.00
#
_symmetry.space_group_name_H-M   'P 1'
#
loop_
_entity.id
_entity.type
_entity.pdbx_description
1 polymer ?
#
loop_
_entity_poly.entity_id
_entity_poly.type
_entity_poly.pdbx_seq_one_letter_code
_entity_poly.pdbx_strand_id
1 'polypeptide(L)'
;MEGQRQESHATLTLAQAHFNKGEYAEAEALYSAYIRQCACAASSNESPRSKCSPEDLATAYNNRGQIKYFRVDFYEAMDDYTSAIEVQPNFEVPYYNRGLILYRLGYFDDALEDFKKVLDLNPGFQDATLSLKQTILDKEEKQRRNVAKNY
;
A
#
# COMPACT_ATOMS: atom_id res chain seq x y z
N MET A 1 -18.40 -25.11 0.94
CA MET A 1 -17.56 -24.25 0.08
C MET A 1 -17.98 -22.78 0.12
N GLU A 2 -19.26 -22.44 0.28
CA GLU A 2 -19.71 -21.03 0.43
C GLU A 2 -19.39 -20.42 1.81
N GLY A 3 -19.46 -21.21 2.88
CA GLY A 3 -19.22 -20.73 4.25
C GLY A 3 -17.81 -20.15 4.49
N GLN A 4 -16.77 -20.71 3.86
CA GLN A 4 -15.38 -20.24 4.04
C GLN A 4 -15.08 -18.92 3.31
N ARG A 5 -15.78 -18.64 2.20
CA ARG A 5 -15.70 -17.34 1.50
C ARG A 5 -16.47 -16.26 2.24
N GLN A 6 -17.60 -16.62 2.85
CA GLN A 6 -18.33 -15.71 3.74
C GLN A 6 -17.51 -15.36 4.99
N GLU A 7 -16.77 -16.33 5.54
CA GLU A 7 -15.92 -16.13 6.72
C GLU A 7 -14.71 -15.22 6.43
N SER A 8 -14.05 -15.38 5.28
CA SER A 8 -12.95 -14.49 4.88
C SER A 8 -13.45 -13.05 4.66
N HIS A 9 -14.58 -12.89 3.98
CA HIS A 9 -15.21 -11.58 3.76
C HIS A 9 -15.68 -10.92 5.08
N ALA A 10 -16.20 -11.70 6.03
CA ALA A 10 -16.56 -11.21 7.36
C ALA A 10 -15.33 -10.71 8.13
N THR A 11 -14.20 -11.44 8.05
CA THR A 11 -12.93 -11.04 8.67
C THR A 11 -12.43 -9.70 8.13
N LEU A 12 -12.47 -9.51 6.80
CA LEU A 12 -12.08 -8.25 6.17
C LEU A 12 -12.98 -7.09 6.58
N THR A 13 -14.29 -7.32 6.60
CA THR A 13 -15.28 -6.31 7.02
C THR A 13 -15.06 -5.89 8.48
N LEU A 14 -14.76 -6.84 9.36
CA LEU A 14 -14.42 -6.56 10.75
C LEU A 14 -13.12 -5.76 10.88
N ALA A 15 -12.08 -6.14 10.11
CA ALA A 15 -10.82 -5.39 10.05
C ALA A 15 -11.05 -3.93 9.65
N GLN A 16 -11.88 -3.71 8.63
CA GLN A 16 -12.24 -2.37 8.17
C GLN A 16 -13.02 -1.58 9.23
N ALA A 17 -13.92 -2.23 9.97
CA ALA A 17 -14.66 -1.59 11.04
C ALA A 17 -13.74 -1.09 12.18
N HIS A 18 -12.76 -1.91 12.59
CA HIS A 18 -11.75 -1.51 13.56
C HIS A 18 -10.87 -0.38 13.02
N PHE A 19 -10.45 -0.47 11.75
CA PHE A 19 -9.66 0.58 11.10
C PHE A 19 -10.37 1.94 11.12
N ASN A 20 -11.65 1.97 10.75
CA ASN A 20 -12.46 3.19 10.73
C ASN A 20 -12.67 3.81 12.12
N LYS A 21 -12.58 3.00 13.18
CA LYS A 21 -12.64 3.46 14.57
C LYS A 21 -11.28 3.92 15.13
N GLY A 22 -10.19 3.72 14.38
CA GLY A 22 -8.82 3.96 14.87
C GLY A 22 -8.28 2.87 15.78
N GLU A 23 -8.95 1.71 15.86
CA GLU A 23 -8.54 0.52 16.61
C GLU A 23 -7.49 -0.25 15.79
N TYR A 24 -6.34 0.39 15.57
CA TYR A 24 -5.36 -0.06 14.58
C TYR A 24 -4.68 -1.37 14.92
N ALA A 25 -4.49 -1.69 16.20
CA ALA A 25 -3.87 -2.96 16.62
C ALA A 25 -4.78 -4.15 16.27
N GLU A 26 -6.06 -4.03 16.55
CA GLU A 26 -7.09 -5.03 16.21
C GLU A 26 -7.24 -5.14 14.69
N ALA A 27 -7.31 -4.01 14.00
CA ALA A 27 -7.39 -3.98 12.54
C ALA A 27 -6.16 -4.67 11.89
N GLU A 28 -4.95 -4.37 12.34
CA GLU A 28 -3.71 -4.96 11.83
C GLU A 28 -3.68 -6.49 12.02
N ALA A 29 -4.11 -6.96 13.19
CA ALA A 29 -4.20 -8.38 13.49
C ALA A 29 -5.19 -9.10 12.57
N LEU A 30 -6.35 -8.47 12.31
CA LEU A 30 -7.39 -9.01 11.43
C LEU A 30 -6.97 -9.00 9.95
N TYR A 31 -6.36 -7.92 9.46
CA TYR A 31 -5.80 -7.89 8.11
C TYR A 31 -4.71 -8.96 7.94
N SER A 32 -3.84 -9.13 8.93
CA SER A 32 -2.81 -10.16 8.89
C SER A 32 -3.40 -11.58 8.94
N ALA A 33 -4.48 -11.80 9.68
CA ALA A 33 -5.21 -13.06 9.66
C ALA A 33 -5.83 -13.32 8.29
N TYR A 34 -6.50 -12.33 7.71
CA TYR A 34 -7.09 -12.41 6.37
C TYR A 34 -6.03 -12.76 5.31
N ILE A 35 -4.94 -11.99 5.25
CA ILE A 35 -3.83 -12.20 4.30
C ILE A 35 -3.26 -13.63 4.42
N ARG A 36 -3.01 -14.11 5.64
CA ARG A 36 -2.51 -15.49 5.86
C ARG A 36 -3.49 -16.55 5.35
N GLN A 37 -4.78 -16.38 5.59
CA GLN A 37 -5.81 -17.31 5.09
C GLN A 37 -5.83 -17.36 3.56
N CYS A 38 -5.64 -16.21 2.90
CA CYS A 38 -5.55 -16.14 1.43
C CYS A 38 -4.26 -16.81 0.90
N ALA A 39 -3.11 -16.61 1.56
CA ALA A 39 -1.82 -17.16 1.15
C ALA A 39 -1.71 -18.69 1.33
N CYS A 40 -2.27 -19.25 2.41
CA CYS A 40 -2.24 -20.69 2.69
C CYS A 40 -3.03 -21.55 1.69
N ALA A 41 -3.83 -20.96 0.79
CA ALA A 41 -4.57 -21.69 -0.23
C ALA A 41 -3.70 -22.15 -1.42
N ALA A 42 -2.46 -21.66 -1.54
CA ALA A 42 -1.55 -22.02 -2.63
C ALA A 42 -0.72 -23.30 -2.39
N SER A 43 -0.68 -23.82 -1.15
CA SER A 43 0.17 -24.96 -0.77
C SER A 43 -0.56 -26.29 -0.58
N SER A 44 -1.89 -26.30 -0.55
CA SER A 44 -2.69 -27.53 -0.55
C SER A 44 -3.04 -27.92 -1.97
N ASN A 45 -2.89 -29.22 -2.33
CA ASN A 45 -3.32 -29.85 -3.59
C ASN A 45 -4.84 -29.80 -3.86
N GLU A 46 -5.56 -28.87 -3.22
CA GLU A 46 -6.95 -28.55 -3.50
C GLU A 46 -7.02 -27.51 -4.62
N SER A 47 -7.97 -27.70 -5.54
CA SER A 47 -8.22 -26.80 -6.67
C SER A 47 -8.27 -25.34 -6.21
N PRO A 48 -7.58 -24.38 -6.87
CA PRO A 48 -7.40 -23.02 -6.40
C PRO A 48 -8.70 -22.22 -6.57
N ARG A 49 -9.71 -22.51 -5.75
CA ARG A 49 -10.80 -21.58 -5.52
C ARG A 49 -10.27 -20.56 -4.53
N SER A 50 -9.58 -19.56 -5.05
CA SER A 50 -9.09 -18.39 -4.32
C SER A 50 -10.13 -17.98 -3.29
N LYS A 51 -9.80 -18.15 -2.00
CA LYS A 51 -10.68 -17.87 -0.86
C LYS A 51 -11.00 -16.37 -0.73
N CYS A 52 -10.23 -15.55 -1.44
CA CYS A 52 -10.23 -14.10 -1.42
C CYS A 52 -10.25 -13.59 -2.86
N SER A 53 -10.92 -12.47 -3.12
CA SER A 53 -10.76 -11.77 -4.39
C SER A 53 -9.40 -11.05 -4.41
N PRO A 54 -8.76 -10.89 -5.58
CA PRO A 54 -7.56 -10.07 -5.71
C PRO A 54 -7.76 -8.64 -5.18
N GLU A 55 -8.94 -8.06 -5.41
CA GLU A 55 -9.29 -6.71 -4.96
C GLU A 55 -9.33 -6.60 -3.44
N ASP A 56 -9.96 -7.56 -2.76
CA ASP A 56 -10.02 -7.61 -1.30
C ASP A 56 -8.63 -7.84 -0.68
N LEU A 57 -7.82 -8.72 -1.30
CA LEU A 57 -6.46 -9.00 -0.86
C LEU A 57 -5.55 -7.78 -1.01
N ALA A 58 -5.62 -7.07 -2.14
CA ALA A 58 -4.88 -5.83 -2.35
C ALA A 58 -5.31 -4.73 -1.36
N THR A 59 -6.62 -4.64 -1.07
CA THR A 59 -7.16 -3.71 -0.06
C THR A 59 -6.64 -4.04 1.35
N ALA A 60 -6.60 -5.32 1.72
CA ALA A 60 -6.09 -5.75 3.02
C ALA A 60 -4.61 -5.41 3.19
N TYR A 61 -3.78 -5.67 2.16
CA TYR A 61 -2.37 -5.25 2.16
C TYR A 61 -2.24 -3.72 2.29
N ASN A 62 -2.98 -2.95 1.48
CA ASN A 62 -2.94 -1.49 1.54
C ASN A 62 -3.28 -0.96 2.94
N ASN A 63 -4.36 -1.44 3.54
CA ASN A 63 -4.82 -0.93 4.84
C ASN A 63 -3.89 -1.36 5.98
N ARG A 64 -3.30 -2.57 5.92
CA ARG A 64 -2.25 -2.97 6.86
C ARG A 64 -1.00 -2.10 6.71
N GLY A 65 -0.59 -1.82 5.48
CA GLY A 65 0.51 -0.90 5.19
C GLY A 65 0.25 0.51 5.74
N GLN A 66 -1.00 0.99 5.66
CA GLN A 66 -1.38 2.28 6.20
C GLN A 66 -1.29 2.34 7.74
N ILE A 67 -1.66 1.26 8.43
CA ILE A 67 -1.48 1.16 9.89
C ILE A 67 0.01 1.24 10.26
N LYS A 68 0.85 0.47 9.59
CA LYS A 68 2.32 0.50 9.79
C LYS A 68 2.91 1.87 9.49
N TYR A 69 2.42 2.54 8.44
CA TYR A 69 2.79 3.91 8.13
C TYR A 69 2.44 4.88 9.27
N PHE A 70 1.26 4.78 9.89
CA PHE A 70 0.89 5.59 11.05
C PHE A 70 1.81 5.36 12.26
N ARG A 71 2.39 4.16 12.37
CA ARG A 71 3.41 3.81 13.36
C ARG A 71 4.85 4.17 12.95
N VAL A 72 5.04 4.77 11.77
CA VAL A 72 6.37 5.12 11.21
C VAL A 72 7.21 3.88 10.87
N ASP A 73 6.59 2.70 10.75
CA ASP A 73 7.22 1.45 10.34
C ASP A 73 7.34 1.41 8.80
N PHE A 74 8.12 2.35 8.25
CA PHE A 74 8.09 2.69 6.82
C PHE A 74 8.46 1.53 5.88
N TYR A 75 9.48 0.74 6.20
CA TYR A 75 9.88 -0.37 5.33
C TYR A 75 8.81 -1.47 5.29
N GLU A 76 8.26 -1.83 6.45
CA GLU A 76 7.19 -2.83 6.50
C GLU A 76 5.89 -2.35 5.84
N ALA A 77 5.62 -1.04 5.87
CA ALA A 77 4.51 -0.44 5.13
C ALA A 77 4.75 -0.51 3.62
N MET A 78 5.98 -0.25 3.15
CA MET A 78 6.34 -0.38 1.74
C MET A 78 6.26 -1.82 1.24
N ASP A 79 6.60 -2.81 2.06
CA ASP A 79 6.43 -4.23 1.72
C ASP A 79 4.95 -4.57 1.48
N ASP A 80 4.07 -4.03 2.34
CA ASP A 80 2.62 -4.18 2.20
C ASP A 80 2.08 -3.49 0.95
N TYR A 81 2.50 -2.25 0.68
CA TYR A 81 2.08 -1.56 -0.55
C TYR A 81 2.60 -2.27 -1.80
N THR A 82 3.81 -2.80 -1.77
CA THR A 82 4.38 -3.58 -2.88
C THR A 82 3.57 -4.86 -3.11
N SER A 83 3.21 -5.58 -2.04
CA SER A 83 2.33 -6.75 -2.12
C SER A 83 0.95 -6.40 -2.70
N ALA A 84 0.37 -5.25 -2.33
CA ALA A 84 -0.89 -4.78 -2.90
C ALA A 84 -0.78 -4.48 -4.41
N ILE A 85 0.33 -3.87 -4.84
CA ILE A 85 0.63 -3.57 -6.25
C ILE A 85 0.79 -4.86 -7.06
N GLU A 86 1.49 -5.86 -6.53
CA GLU A 86 1.69 -7.15 -7.20
C GLU A 86 0.36 -7.90 -7.40
N VAL A 87 -0.53 -7.82 -6.41
CA VAL A 87 -1.86 -8.45 -6.48
C VAL A 87 -2.78 -7.70 -7.45
N GLN A 88 -2.79 -6.36 -7.39
CA GLN A 88 -3.65 -5.51 -8.21
C GLN A 88 -2.86 -4.33 -8.79
N PRO A 89 -2.20 -4.50 -9.96
CA PRO A 89 -1.34 -3.46 -10.54
C PRO A 89 -2.06 -2.17 -10.95
N ASN A 90 -3.39 -2.22 -11.06
CA ASN A 90 -4.25 -1.09 -11.40
C ASN A 90 -4.87 -0.41 -10.17
N PHE A 91 -4.47 -0.80 -8.95
CA PHE A 91 -4.89 -0.12 -7.72
C PHE A 91 -3.91 1.01 -7.42
N GLU A 92 -4.35 2.25 -7.60
CA GLU A 92 -3.48 3.43 -7.55
C GLU A 92 -3.06 3.83 -6.13
N VAL A 93 -3.90 3.55 -5.12
CA VAL A 93 -3.70 4.01 -3.73
C VAL A 93 -2.38 3.47 -3.11
N PRO A 94 -2.01 2.18 -3.26
CA PRO A 94 -0.71 1.68 -2.81
C PRO A 94 0.50 2.39 -3.41
N TYR A 95 0.47 2.75 -4.71
CA TYR A 95 1.56 3.51 -5.33
C TYR A 95 1.67 4.89 -4.67
N TYR A 96 0.55 5.59 -4.46
CA TYR A 96 0.56 6.88 -3.80
C TYR A 96 1.16 6.79 -2.39
N ASN A 97 0.71 5.81 -1.60
CA ASN A 97 1.18 5.64 -0.22
C ASN A 97 2.67 5.25 -0.15
N ARG A 98 3.14 4.38 -1.04
CA ARG A 98 4.57 4.03 -1.15
C ARG A 98 5.42 5.22 -1.59
N GLY A 99 4.94 5.98 -2.58
CA GLY A 99 5.57 7.21 -3.05
C GLY A 99 5.73 8.26 -1.94
N LEU A 100 4.75 8.41 -1.05
CA LEU A 100 4.85 9.30 0.12
C LEU A 100 5.96 8.87 1.09
N ILE A 101 6.15 7.56 1.30
CA ILE A 101 7.24 7.05 2.15
C ILE A 101 8.59 7.29 1.46
N LEU A 102 8.72 6.94 0.19
CA LEU A 102 9.94 7.14 -0.59
C LEU A 102 10.37 8.61 -0.59
N TYR A 103 9.41 9.53 -0.77
CA TYR A 103 9.63 10.97 -0.67
C TYR A 103 10.17 11.36 0.72
N ARG A 104 9.55 10.90 1.81
CA ARG A 104 10.01 11.19 3.19
C ARG A 104 11.42 10.68 3.48
N LEU A 105 11.77 9.53 2.91
CA LEU A 105 13.11 8.94 3.03
C LEU A 105 14.13 9.61 2.09
N GLY A 106 13.70 10.50 1.19
CA GLY A 106 14.55 11.22 0.26
C GLY A 106 14.93 10.43 -0.99
N TYR A 107 14.24 9.32 -1.25
CA TYR A 107 14.29 8.51 -2.48
C TYR A 107 13.39 9.17 -3.54
N PHE A 108 13.79 10.36 -3.98
CA PHE A 108 12.93 11.19 -4.83
C PHE A 108 12.67 10.58 -6.21
N ASP A 109 13.63 9.85 -6.79
CA ASP A 109 13.43 9.22 -8.11
C ASP A 109 12.34 8.15 -8.07
N ASP A 110 12.40 7.26 -7.09
CA ASP A 110 11.41 6.20 -6.90
C ASP A 110 10.02 6.79 -6.55
N ALA A 111 9.98 7.84 -5.73
CA ALA A 111 8.73 8.55 -5.41
C ALA A 111 8.08 9.17 -6.66
N LEU A 112 8.88 9.75 -7.57
CA LEU A 112 8.38 10.31 -8.83
C LEU A 112 7.79 9.22 -9.73
N GLU A 113 8.38 8.02 -9.77
CA GLU A 113 7.84 6.90 -10.53
C GLU A 113 6.48 6.48 -10.00
N ASP A 114 6.36 6.29 -8.68
CA ASP A 114 5.10 5.94 -8.03
C ASP A 114 4.01 7.00 -8.25
N PHE A 115 4.32 8.29 -8.08
CA PHE A 115 3.34 9.36 -8.30
C PHE A 115 2.91 9.49 -9.77
N LYS A 116 3.81 9.26 -10.73
CA LYS A 116 3.44 9.21 -12.16
C LYS A 116 2.50 8.05 -12.43
N LYS A 117 2.80 6.87 -11.87
CA LYS A 117 1.96 5.69 -12.03
C LYS A 117 0.54 5.90 -11.49
N VAL A 118 0.40 6.63 -10.37
CA VAL A 118 -0.91 7.03 -9.85
C VAL A 118 -1.68 7.87 -10.87
N LEU A 119 -1.03 8.85 -11.51
CA LEU A 119 -1.66 9.73 -12.49
C LEU A 119 -1.95 9.04 -13.84
N ASP A 120 -1.16 8.03 -14.20
CA ASP A 120 -1.45 7.18 -15.37
C ASP A 120 -2.72 6.35 -15.16
N LEU A 121 -2.95 5.86 -13.93
CA LEU A 121 -4.14 5.08 -13.55
C LEU A 121 -5.35 5.99 -13.31
N ASN A 122 -5.13 7.12 -12.65
CA ASN A 122 -6.15 8.08 -12.25
C ASN A 122 -5.65 9.53 -12.47
N PRO A 123 -5.85 10.09 -13.67
CA PRO A 123 -5.41 11.46 -13.98
C PRO A 123 -6.04 12.55 -13.10
N GLY A 124 -7.15 12.24 -12.41
CA GLY A 124 -7.85 13.16 -11.51
C GLY A 124 -7.31 13.19 -10.09
N PHE A 125 -6.29 12.39 -9.76
CA PHE A 125 -5.75 12.31 -8.39
C PHE A 125 -4.92 13.57 -8.06
N GLN A 126 -5.59 14.57 -7.47
CA GLN A 126 -5.01 15.88 -7.18
C GLN A 126 -3.80 15.80 -6.25
N ASP A 127 -3.87 14.99 -5.19
CA ASP A 127 -2.76 14.87 -4.23
C ASP A 127 -1.50 14.27 -4.85
N ALA A 128 -1.63 13.34 -5.78
CA ALA A 128 -0.50 12.80 -6.54
C ALA A 128 0.12 13.86 -7.45
N THR A 129 -0.69 14.73 -8.08
CA THR A 129 -0.19 15.88 -8.86
C THR A 129 0.61 16.85 -8.00
N LEU A 130 0.12 17.16 -6.80
CA LEU A 130 0.81 18.05 -5.86
C LEU A 130 2.12 17.41 -5.35
N SER A 131 2.06 16.13 -4.97
CA SER A 131 3.21 15.38 -4.47
C SER A 131 4.30 15.23 -5.53
N LEU A 132 3.93 14.99 -6.80
CA LEU A 132 4.86 14.94 -7.92
C LEU A 132 5.60 16.28 -8.09
N LYS A 133 4.86 17.40 -8.11
CA LYS A 133 5.44 18.75 -8.24
C LYS A 133 6.38 19.06 -7.09
N GLN A 134 5.96 18.77 -5.85
CA GLN A 134 6.77 19.00 -4.66
C GLN A 134 8.07 18.17 -4.70
N THR A 135 7.96 16.90 -5.08
CA THR A 135 9.13 16.00 -5.18
C THR A 135 10.17 16.49 -6.19
N ILE A 136 9.72 17.06 -7.33
CA ILE A 136 10.64 17.66 -8.32
C ILE A 136 11.39 18.85 -7.71
N LEU A 137 10.69 19.76 -7.04
CA LEU A 137 11.29 20.94 -6.42
C LEU A 137 12.32 20.57 -5.35
N ASP A 138 11.99 19.63 -4.48
CA ASP A 138 12.87 19.21 -3.38
C ASP A 138 14.09 18.43 -3.90
N LYS A 139 13.92 17.65 -4.96
CA LYS A 139 15.02 16.98 -5.66
C LYS A 139 16.00 18.00 -6.25
N GLU A 140 15.50 19.01 -6.96
CA GLU A 140 16.33 20.07 -7.54
C GLU A 140 17.03 20.90 -6.46
N GLU A 141 16.35 21.21 -5.35
CA GLU A 141 16.95 21.90 -4.23
C GLU A 141 18.08 21.08 -3.58
N LYS A 142 17.85 19.78 -3.33
CA LYS A 142 18.88 18.88 -2.79
C LYS A 142 20.10 18.83 -3.71
N GLN A 143 19.89 18.76 -5.03
CA GLN A 143 20.98 18.78 -6.02
C GLN A 143 21.77 20.10 -5.97
N ARG A 144 21.08 21.25 -5.96
CA ARG A 144 21.73 22.57 -5.86
C ARG A 144 22.57 22.71 -4.58
N ARG A 145 22.03 22.30 -3.44
CA ARG A 145 22.75 22.32 -2.15
C ARG A 145 24.00 21.43 -2.18
N ASN A 146 23.93 20.28 -2.84
CA ASN A 146 25.07 19.38 -2.97
C ASN A 146 26.17 19.99 -3.85
N VAL A 147 25.81 20.64 -4.96
CA VAL A 147 26.78 21.35 -5.81
C VAL A 147 27.45 22.49 -5.04
N ALA A 148 26.68 23.30 -4.30
CA ALA A 148 27.21 24.43 -3.53
C ALA A 148 28.17 24.04 -2.39
N LYS A 149 28.07 22.80 -1.86
CA LYS A 149 28.97 22.28 -0.83
C LYS A 149 30.31 21.76 -1.37
N ASN A 150 30.42 21.59 -2.68
CA ASN A 150 31.58 21.00 -3.34
C ASN A 150 32.56 22.06 -3.92
N TYR A 151 32.38 23.34 -3.58
CA TYR A 151 33.25 24.48 -3.90
C TYR A 151 33.68 25.17 -2.60
#